data_AF-A0A661NK88-F1
#
_entry.id   AF-A0A661NK88-F1
#
_cell.length_a   1.000
_cell.length_b   1.000
_cell.length_c   1.000
_cell.angle_alpha   90.00
_cell.angle_beta   90.00
_cell.angle_gamma   90.00
#
_symmetry.space_group_name_H-M   'P 1'
#
loop_
_entity.id
_entity.type
_entity.pdbx_description
1 polymer ?
#
loop_
_entity_poly.entity_id
_entity_poly.type
_entity_poly.pdbx_seq_one_letter_code
_entity_poly.pdbx_strand_id
1 'polypeptide(L)'
;MYPLSVRSTLLALLIVSACGPSVAEDWARAEELWQARDPAAYDDWLLLDEATPEGRNAHERLVAADLLYREGIRRLVTGEEGARDAIVEGRELAPIDPDNYLSLARACRDQGLTGRAVEYYRKFIVARPRGPDADAARAELGEIDPSSVAEVLWSEPTVVVTAPAVGPSLIATSAISAVVGSFLTMALGLLVLTRRRRGGPLNKLAASSPELHPAIAYLVGSLRHELLKHRVGAVGDAIQALGRGGATDAQLTFVEGRLFGGEPLMSSWKAHLASFERALGYRLDLRRDRQFRRAERAIARISALEGRIAKREASVERVLSQSYEVLQAFDRELAKLVHHLVRTRVDLELLEGVVADVRGEYAPSLVELDTIEINGPDEIVEVEVFRVDLVLILKNVIRNAVLAVGRTDAPRRVSVDARVELEATGEEIVFLTVRDTSTEQLSRESIYDRRVDRGLGLVTAALTRYDGAIEVERAGLGYEKAVSIRFFRALDGEVE
;
A
#
# COMPACT_ATOMS: atom_id res chain seq x y z
N MET A 1 0.93 -71.14 -37.79
CA MET A 1 0.67 -70.78 -39.21
C MET A 1 0.01 -69.40 -39.21
N TYR A 2 0.62 -68.47 -39.95
CA TYR A 2 0.22 -67.07 -40.24
C TYR A 2 -1.26 -66.93 -40.70
N PRO A 3 -1.92 -65.73 -40.71
CA PRO A 3 -1.33 -64.51 -41.29
C PRO A 3 -1.80 -63.09 -40.88
N LEU A 4 -1.01 -62.13 -41.41
CA LEU A 4 -1.31 -60.78 -41.96
C LEU A 4 -1.57 -59.54 -41.05
N SER A 5 -0.62 -58.59 -41.19
CA SER A 5 -0.80 -57.17 -41.57
C SER A 5 -1.43 -56.17 -40.59
N VAL A 6 -0.76 -55.02 -40.38
CA VAL A 6 -1.29 -53.64 -40.66
C VAL A 6 -0.34 -52.53 -40.11
N ARG A 7 0.11 -51.66 -41.03
CA ARG A 7 0.47 -50.20 -40.94
C ARG A 7 1.65 -49.74 -40.06
N SER A 8 2.71 -49.12 -40.62
CA SER A 8 2.81 -47.80 -41.27
C SER A 8 2.96 -46.62 -40.29
N THR A 9 4.11 -45.95 -40.39
CA THR A 9 4.37 -44.50 -40.19
C THR A 9 4.42 -43.93 -38.76
N LEU A 10 5.62 -43.57 -38.29
CA LEU A 10 5.85 -42.42 -37.41
C LEU A 10 7.32 -41.97 -37.51
N LEU A 11 7.59 -41.20 -38.56
CA LEU A 11 8.71 -40.28 -38.67
C LEU A 11 8.09 -38.87 -38.55
N ALA A 12 8.08 -38.30 -37.35
CA ALA A 12 7.68 -36.90 -37.13
C ALA A 12 8.11 -36.40 -35.74
N LEU A 13 8.79 -35.24 -35.75
CA LEU A 13 9.06 -34.31 -34.64
C LEU A 13 10.10 -34.71 -33.57
N LEU A 14 11.36 -34.39 -33.88
CA LEU A 14 12.29 -33.76 -32.92
C LEU A 14 12.89 -32.51 -33.59
N ILE A 15 12.05 -31.50 -33.78
CA ILE A 15 12.50 -30.10 -33.88
C ILE A 15 12.02 -29.45 -32.58
N VAL A 16 12.90 -29.45 -31.58
CA VAL A 16 12.77 -28.56 -30.43
C VAL A 16 13.08 -27.17 -30.97
N SER A 17 12.03 -26.43 -31.31
CA SER A 17 12.11 -25.01 -31.61
C SER A 17 12.57 -24.32 -30.33
N ALA A 18 13.80 -23.81 -30.35
CA ALA A 18 14.24 -22.78 -29.41
C ALA A 18 13.42 -21.52 -29.71
N CYS A 19 12.25 -21.38 -29.09
CA CYS A 19 11.59 -20.09 -29.01
C CYS A 19 12.31 -19.28 -27.94
N GLY A 20 13.08 -18.27 -28.35
CA GLY A 20 13.36 -17.13 -27.49
C GLY A 20 12.04 -16.46 -27.07
N PRO A 21 12.07 -15.59 -26.04
CA PRO A 21 10.89 -14.82 -25.65
C PRO A 21 10.31 -14.11 -26.88
N SER A 22 8.98 -14.12 -27.00
CA SER A 22 8.32 -13.44 -28.11
C SER A 22 8.36 -11.93 -27.89
N VAL A 23 8.44 -11.14 -28.97
CA VAL A 23 8.42 -9.66 -28.93
C VAL A 23 7.26 -9.12 -28.08
N ALA A 24 6.11 -9.81 -28.08
CA ALA A 24 4.94 -9.47 -27.27
C ALA A 24 5.16 -9.69 -25.76
N GLU A 25 5.93 -10.71 -25.36
CA GLU A 25 6.28 -10.96 -23.96
C GLU A 25 7.32 -9.95 -23.46
N ASP A 26 8.27 -9.56 -24.31
CA ASP A 26 9.25 -8.52 -24.00
C ASP A 26 8.57 -7.14 -23.85
N TRP A 27 7.64 -6.81 -24.75
CA TRP A 27 6.81 -5.60 -24.65
C TRP A 27 5.96 -5.59 -23.37
N ALA A 28 5.25 -6.69 -23.07
CA ALA A 28 4.39 -6.76 -21.89
C ALA A 28 5.19 -6.61 -20.58
N ARG A 29 6.38 -7.21 -20.50
CA ARG A 29 7.29 -7.05 -19.36
C ARG A 29 7.77 -5.61 -19.24
N ALA A 30 8.18 -5.00 -20.34
CA ALA A 30 8.64 -3.62 -20.39
C ALA A 30 7.53 -2.63 -19.98
N GLU A 31 6.28 -2.85 -20.39
CA GLU A 31 5.12 -2.08 -19.94
C GLU A 31 4.82 -2.29 -18.45
N GLU A 32 4.91 -3.52 -17.95
CA GLU A 32 4.69 -3.83 -16.53
C GLU A 32 5.69 -3.08 -15.64
N LEU A 33 6.98 -3.08 -16.01
CA LEU A 33 8.02 -2.33 -15.28
C LEU A 33 7.74 -0.81 -15.31
N TRP A 34 7.31 -0.28 -16.46
CA TRP A 34 6.97 1.14 -16.59
C TRP A 34 5.76 1.52 -15.73
N GLN A 35 4.71 0.68 -15.67
CA GLN A 35 3.55 0.88 -14.81
C GLN A 35 3.90 0.76 -13.32
N ALA A 36 4.81 -0.15 -12.97
CA ALA A 36 5.35 -0.30 -11.62
C ALA A 36 6.29 0.85 -11.20
N ARG A 37 6.61 1.76 -12.13
CA ARG A 37 7.55 2.88 -11.93
C ARG A 37 8.96 2.42 -11.55
N ASP A 38 9.37 1.27 -12.08
CA ASP A 38 10.70 0.70 -11.87
C ASP A 38 11.75 1.44 -12.72
N PRO A 39 12.90 1.88 -12.15
CA PRO A 39 13.97 2.50 -12.94
C PRO A 39 14.54 1.62 -14.05
N ALA A 40 14.41 0.29 -13.97
CA ALA A 40 14.85 -0.64 -15.01
C ALA A 40 13.96 -0.61 -16.27
N ALA A 41 12.77 0.01 -16.21
CA ALA A 41 11.84 0.06 -17.33
C ALA A 41 12.43 0.72 -18.58
N TYR A 42 13.29 1.73 -18.43
CA TYR A 42 13.91 2.41 -19.57
C TYR A 42 14.81 1.48 -20.39
N ASP A 43 15.67 0.71 -19.72
CA ASP A 43 16.59 -0.20 -20.39
C ASP A 43 15.81 -1.33 -21.11
N ASP A 44 14.72 -1.82 -20.51
CA ASP A 44 13.83 -2.82 -21.12
C ASP A 44 13.09 -2.25 -22.36
N TRP A 45 12.68 -0.98 -22.34
CA TRP A 45 12.08 -0.32 -23.51
C TRP A 45 13.10 -0.10 -24.63
N LEU A 46 14.34 0.26 -24.28
CA LEU A 46 15.42 0.51 -25.22
C LEU A 46 15.90 -0.77 -25.92
N LEU A 47 15.78 -1.93 -25.26
CA LEU A 47 16.18 -3.23 -25.83
C LEU A 47 15.17 -3.82 -26.83
N LEU A 48 13.98 -3.22 -26.99
CA LEU A 48 12.98 -3.68 -27.94
C LEU A 48 13.44 -3.46 -29.38
N ASP A 49 13.28 -4.46 -30.24
CA ASP A 49 13.74 -4.39 -31.62
C ASP A 49 12.96 -3.33 -32.43
N GLU A 50 13.64 -2.26 -32.87
CA GLU A 50 13.09 -1.20 -33.73
C GLU A 50 12.54 -1.71 -35.08
N ALA A 51 12.90 -2.93 -35.52
CA ALA A 51 12.29 -3.53 -36.70
C ALA A 51 10.81 -3.91 -36.46
N THR A 52 10.37 -4.01 -35.19
CA THR A 52 9.01 -4.37 -34.80
C THR A 52 8.11 -3.14 -34.61
N PRO A 53 6.79 -3.25 -34.81
CA PRO A 53 5.86 -2.15 -34.51
C PRO A 53 5.93 -1.66 -33.07
N GLU A 54 6.04 -2.59 -32.11
CA GLU A 54 6.13 -2.33 -30.68
C GLU A 54 7.44 -1.62 -30.34
N GLY A 55 8.57 -2.08 -30.88
CA GLY A 55 9.87 -1.44 -30.69
C GLY A 55 9.91 -0.03 -31.27
N ARG A 56 9.39 0.21 -32.48
CA ARG A 56 9.28 1.58 -33.03
C ARG A 56 8.46 2.50 -32.13
N ASN A 57 7.31 2.02 -31.66
CA ASN A 57 6.46 2.81 -30.77
C ASN A 57 7.18 3.13 -29.45
N ALA A 58 7.91 2.17 -28.88
CA ALA A 58 8.72 2.38 -27.68
C ALA A 58 9.74 3.50 -27.89
N HIS A 59 10.51 3.43 -28.97
CA HIS A 59 11.59 4.38 -29.27
C HIS A 59 11.05 5.78 -29.58
N GLU A 60 9.96 5.88 -30.36
CA GLU A 60 9.27 7.15 -30.61
C GLU A 60 8.79 7.82 -29.32
N ARG A 61 8.22 7.03 -28.39
CA ARG A 61 7.75 7.51 -27.10
C ARG A 61 8.88 7.89 -26.16
N LEU A 62 9.98 7.14 -26.14
CA LEU A 62 11.18 7.48 -25.37
C LEU A 62 11.75 8.82 -25.83
N VAL A 63 11.85 9.06 -27.13
CA VAL A 63 12.33 10.34 -27.69
C VAL A 63 11.39 11.49 -27.29
N ALA A 64 10.07 11.30 -27.44
CA ALA A 64 9.09 12.32 -27.07
C ALA A 64 9.10 12.63 -25.56
N ALA A 65 9.22 11.60 -24.72
CA ALA A 65 9.30 11.75 -23.27
C ALA A 65 10.59 12.45 -22.82
N ASP A 66 11.75 12.10 -23.42
CA ASP A 66 13.04 12.70 -23.07
C ASP A 66 13.06 14.21 -23.36
N LEU A 67 12.43 14.67 -24.44
CA LEU A 67 12.26 16.11 -24.71
C LEU A 67 11.52 16.82 -23.57
N LEU A 68 10.44 16.22 -23.07
CA LEU A 68 9.66 16.77 -21.96
C LEU A 68 10.41 16.72 -20.62
N TYR A 69 11.16 15.65 -20.38
CA TYR A 69 12.00 15.55 -19.18
C TYR A 69 13.11 16.60 -19.16
N ARG A 70 13.82 16.78 -20.27
CA ARG A 70 14.87 17.79 -20.39
C ARG A 70 14.31 19.20 -20.24
N GLU A 71 13.15 19.47 -20.85
CA GLU A 71 12.47 20.75 -20.70
C GLU A 71 12.03 21.00 -19.25
N GLY A 72 11.46 19.98 -18.60
CA GLY A 72 11.08 20.05 -17.19
C GLY A 72 12.28 20.28 -16.26
N ILE A 73 13.40 19.60 -16.50
CA ILE A 73 14.67 19.82 -15.78
C ILE A 73 15.18 21.24 -16.00
N ARG A 74 15.21 21.71 -17.25
CA ARG A 74 15.65 23.07 -17.59
C ARG A 74 14.82 24.12 -16.84
N ARG A 75 13.49 24.01 -16.88
CA ARG A 75 12.58 24.92 -16.15
C ARG A 75 12.77 24.85 -14.65
N LEU A 76 13.01 23.64 -14.11
CA LEU A 76 13.26 23.46 -12.69
C LEU A 76 14.58 24.14 -12.26
N VAL A 77 15.61 24.07 -13.10
CA VAL A 77 16.90 24.76 -12.86
C VAL A 77 16.72 26.28 -12.94
N THR A 78 15.96 26.79 -13.92
CA THR A 78 15.76 28.24 -14.11
C THR A 78 14.68 28.84 -13.20
N GLY A 79 13.90 28.01 -12.50
CA GLY A 79 12.78 28.44 -11.67
C GLY A 79 11.54 28.88 -12.48
N GLU A 80 11.44 28.47 -13.75
CA GLU A 80 10.28 28.73 -14.61
C GLU A 80 9.06 27.90 -14.19
N GLU A 81 7.86 28.47 -14.33
CA GLU A 81 6.61 27.76 -14.07
C GLU A 81 6.39 26.59 -15.06
N GLY A 82 5.60 25.60 -14.64
CA GLY A 82 5.25 24.45 -15.48
C GLY A 82 6.35 23.38 -15.59
N ALA A 83 7.46 23.47 -14.84
CA ALA A 83 8.48 22.44 -14.77
C ALA A 83 7.91 21.06 -14.38
N ARG A 84 6.98 21.06 -13.41
CA ARG A 84 6.31 19.85 -12.93
C ARG A 84 5.42 19.22 -14.00
N ASP A 85 4.70 20.05 -14.76
CA ASP A 85 3.75 19.57 -15.76
C ASP A 85 4.48 18.87 -16.90
N ALA A 86 5.60 19.45 -17.38
CA ALA A 86 6.46 18.80 -18.37
C ALA A 86 7.00 17.44 -17.89
N ILE A 87 7.44 17.34 -16.62
CA ILE A 87 7.92 16.07 -16.05
C ILE A 87 6.79 15.03 -15.94
N VAL A 88 5.58 15.46 -15.55
CA VAL A 88 4.42 14.57 -15.45
C VAL A 88 4.01 14.09 -16.84
N GLU A 89 3.93 14.98 -17.81
CA GLU A 89 3.57 14.66 -19.20
C GLU A 89 4.55 13.68 -19.83
N GLY A 90 5.86 13.88 -19.67
CA GLY A 90 6.88 12.93 -20.13
C GLY A 90 6.71 11.55 -19.51
N ARG A 91 6.32 11.49 -18.24
CA ARG A 91 6.11 10.23 -17.48
C ARG A 91 4.86 9.46 -17.88
N GLU A 92 3.87 10.12 -18.44
CA GLU A 92 2.71 9.44 -19.03
C GLU A 92 3.01 8.93 -20.44
N LEU A 93 4.07 9.42 -21.09
CA LEU A 93 4.49 8.95 -22.42
C LEU A 93 5.43 7.75 -22.37
N ALA A 94 6.48 7.76 -21.54
CA ALA A 94 7.48 6.70 -21.49
C ALA A 94 8.24 6.68 -20.15
N PRO A 95 9.06 5.65 -19.83
CA PRO A 95 9.97 5.70 -18.70
C PRO A 95 11.05 6.77 -18.90
N ILE A 96 11.54 7.34 -17.81
CA ILE A 96 12.61 8.33 -17.83
C ILE A 96 13.97 7.64 -17.99
N ASP A 97 14.84 8.25 -18.79
CA ASP A 97 16.25 7.88 -18.83
C ASP A 97 16.86 7.98 -17.42
N PRO A 98 17.45 6.91 -16.87
CA PRO A 98 18.10 6.93 -15.58
C PRO A 98 19.08 8.10 -15.36
N ASP A 99 19.77 8.55 -16.40
CA ASP A 99 20.77 9.62 -16.29
C ASP A 99 20.12 10.98 -15.97
N ASN A 100 18.84 11.17 -16.32
CA ASN A 100 18.07 12.36 -15.98
C ASN A 100 17.71 12.43 -14.48
N TYR A 101 17.72 11.32 -13.74
CA TYR A 101 17.44 11.33 -12.30
C TYR A 101 18.46 12.14 -11.51
N LEU A 102 19.74 12.09 -11.88
CA LEU A 102 20.77 12.87 -11.19
C LEU A 102 20.57 14.37 -11.39
N SER A 103 20.25 14.78 -12.62
CA SER A 103 19.94 16.17 -12.96
C SER A 103 18.70 16.67 -12.22
N LEU A 104 17.64 15.86 -12.13
CA LEU A 104 16.44 16.16 -11.35
C LEU A 104 16.75 16.26 -9.85
N ALA A 105 17.57 15.37 -9.32
CA ALA A 105 17.95 15.37 -7.91
C ALA A 105 18.67 16.66 -7.52
N ARG A 106 19.67 17.07 -8.33
CA ARG A 106 20.43 18.32 -8.14
C ARG A 106 19.54 19.56 -8.30
N ALA A 107 18.73 19.62 -9.37
CA ALA A 107 17.81 20.73 -9.57
C ALA A 107 16.79 20.86 -8.42
N CYS A 108 16.25 19.73 -7.93
CA CYS A 108 15.38 19.71 -6.76
C CYS A 108 16.11 20.17 -5.49
N ARG A 109 17.35 19.73 -5.26
CA ARG A 109 18.16 20.17 -4.12
C ARG A 109 18.36 21.69 -4.14
N ASP A 110 18.76 22.22 -5.29
CA ASP A 110 19.11 23.62 -5.46
C ASP A 110 17.87 24.53 -5.31
N GLN A 111 16.67 24.03 -5.64
CA GLN A 111 15.38 24.69 -5.39
C GLN A 111 14.81 24.44 -3.97
N GLY A 112 15.58 23.80 -3.07
CA GLY A 112 15.16 23.47 -1.71
C GLY A 112 14.08 22.37 -1.61
N LEU A 113 13.82 21.63 -2.69
CA LEU A 113 12.90 20.49 -2.77
C LEU A 113 13.58 19.19 -2.33
N THR A 114 14.23 19.21 -1.16
CA THR A 114 15.12 18.12 -0.69
C THR A 114 14.47 16.73 -0.64
N GLY A 115 13.17 16.60 -0.35
CA GLY A 115 12.49 15.29 -0.30
C GLY A 115 12.42 14.63 -1.68
N ARG A 116 12.17 15.44 -2.72
CA ARG A 116 12.23 14.97 -4.11
C ARG A 116 13.66 14.74 -4.57
N ALA A 117 14.61 15.54 -4.09
CA ALA A 117 16.03 15.32 -4.33
C ALA A 117 16.47 13.94 -3.80
N VAL A 118 16.11 13.58 -2.57
CA VAL A 118 16.38 12.26 -1.98
C VAL A 118 15.78 11.13 -2.81
N GLU A 119 14.50 11.25 -3.20
CA GLU A 119 13.83 10.26 -4.04
C GLU A 119 14.58 10.03 -5.36
N TYR A 120 15.00 11.10 -6.03
CA TYR A 120 15.71 11.01 -7.30
C TYR A 120 17.16 10.52 -7.16
N TYR A 121 17.88 10.91 -6.10
CA TYR A 121 19.21 10.33 -5.82
C TYR A 121 19.12 8.82 -5.60
N ARG A 122 18.14 8.34 -4.83
CA ARG A 122 17.92 6.90 -4.62
C ARG A 122 17.65 6.18 -5.95
N LYS A 123 16.74 6.72 -6.78
CA LYS A 123 16.42 6.16 -8.10
C LYS A 123 17.63 6.12 -9.03
N PHE A 124 18.44 7.18 -9.05
CA PHE A 124 19.68 7.21 -9.81
C PHE A 124 20.67 6.13 -9.34
N ILE A 125 20.91 6.00 -8.02
CA ILE A 125 21.87 5.02 -7.49
C ILE A 125 21.39 3.57 -7.74
N VAL A 126 20.08 3.32 -7.67
CA VAL A 126 19.52 1.99 -8.02
C VAL A 126 19.75 1.68 -9.50
N ALA A 127 19.52 2.63 -10.39
CA ALA A 127 19.65 2.43 -11.84
C ALA A 127 21.11 2.45 -12.33
N ARG A 128 21.98 3.21 -11.66
CA ARG A 128 23.41 3.38 -11.94
C ARG A 128 24.22 3.17 -10.65
N PRO A 129 24.41 1.93 -10.20
CA PRO A 129 25.02 1.64 -8.90
C PRO A 129 26.54 1.82 -8.87
N ARG A 130 27.21 2.11 -9.98
CA ARG A 130 28.67 2.24 -10.03
C ARG A 130 29.08 3.40 -10.93
N GLY A 131 30.22 4.01 -10.64
CA GLY A 131 30.80 5.09 -11.42
C GLY A 131 30.94 6.38 -10.61
N PRO A 132 31.70 7.36 -11.13
CA PRO A 132 32.00 8.62 -10.44
C PRO A 132 30.73 9.41 -10.09
N ASP A 133 29.73 9.39 -10.96
CA ASP A 133 28.45 10.05 -10.72
C ASP A 133 27.62 9.35 -9.63
N ALA A 134 27.69 8.03 -9.52
CA ALA A 134 27.03 7.28 -8.46
C ALA A 134 27.68 7.56 -7.09
N ASP A 135 28.99 7.69 -7.06
CA ASP A 135 29.75 8.04 -5.85
C ASP A 135 29.47 9.49 -5.43
N ALA A 136 29.44 10.43 -6.39
CA ALA A 136 29.01 11.81 -6.15
C ALA A 136 27.56 11.87 -5.66
N ALA A 137 26.64 11.13 -6.28
CA ALA A 137 25.24 11.05 -5.86
C ALA A 137 25.08 10.52 -4.43
N ARG A 138 25.88 9.52 -4.01
CA ARG A 138 25.88 9.02 -2.63
C ARG A 138 26.40 10.05 -1.64
N ALA A 139 27.47 10.76 -2.00
CA ALA A 139 28.02 11.83 -1.16
C ALA A 139 27.00 12.98 -1.01
N GLU A 140 26.46 13.47 -2.11
CA GLU A 140 25.43 14.53 -2.16
C GLU A 140 24.15 14.09 -1.41
N LEU A 141 23.73 12.82 -1.53
CA LEU A 141 22.62 12.26 -0.76
C LEU A 141 22.95 12.19 0.75
N GLY A 142 24.19 11.85 1.10
CA GLY A 142 24.63 11.80 2.50
C GLY A 142 24.69 13.16 3.18
N GLU A 143 24.98 14.22 2.44
CA GLU A 143 24.90 15.60 2.95
C GLU A 143 23.46 16.03 3.23
N ILE A 144 22.53 15.56 2.40
CA ILE A 144 21.10 15.88 2.47
C ILE A 144 20.39 15.05 3.55
N ASP A 145 20.67 13.75 3.57
CA ASP A 145 20.06 12.77 4.44
C ASP A 145 21.07 11.65 4.77
N PRO A 146 21.86 11.83 5.84
CA PRO A 146 22.87 10.86 6.27
C PRO A 146 22.30 9.45 6.54
N SER A 147 21.00 9.35 6.87
CA SER A 147 20.34 8.07 7.16
C SER A 147 20.01 7.25 5.91
N SER A 148 19.84 7.91 4.76
CA SER A 148 19.56 7.27 3.46
C SER A 148 20.76 6.50 2.88
N VAL A 149 21.99 6.90 3.21
CA VAL A 149 23.22 6.27 2.66
C VAL A 149 23.42 4.86 3.23
N ALA A 150 23.03 4.64 4.49
CA ALA A 150 23.05 3.31 5.09
C ALA A 150 22.11 2.36 4.33
N GLU A 151 20.86 2.76 4.09
CA GLU A 151 19.84 1.93 3.40
C GLU A 151 20.27 1.50 1.99
N VAL A 152 20.98 2.37 1.26
CA VAL A 152 21.48 2.11 -0.10
C VAL A 152 22.72 1.20 -0.12
N LEU A 153 23.59 1.28 0.90
CA LEU A 153 24.81 0.45 0.99
C LEU A 153 24.52 -1.02 1.35
N TRP A 154 23.38 -1.33 1.96
CA TRP A 154 23.01 -2.71 2.35
C TRP A 154 22.23 -3.49 1.27
N SER A 155 22.03 -2.90 0.10
CA SER A 155 21.38 -3.56 -1.05
C SER A 155 22.43 -4.01 -2.06
N GLU A 156 23.21 -5.05 -1.76
CA GLU A 156 24.06 -5.67 -2.78
C GLU A 156 23.21 -6.44 -3.80
N PRO A 157 23.40 -6.25 -5.12
CA PRO A 157 22.77 -7.10 -6.12
C PRO A 157 23.39 -8.50 -6.02
N THR A 158 22.53 -9.49 -5.77
CA THR A 158 22.95 -10.90 -5.72
C THR A 158 23.39 -11.36 -7.11
N VAL A 159 24.70 -11.34 -7.37
CA VAL A 159 25.27 -11.95 -8.57
C VAL A 159 25.30 -13.46 -8.36
N VAL A 160 24.47 -14.18 -9.13
CA VAL A 160 24.54 -15.64 -9.22
C VAL A 160 25.83 -16.01 -9.97
N VAL A 161 26.86 -16.42 -9.23
CA VAL A 161 28.09 -16.96 -9.81
C VAL A 161 27.81 -18.39 -10.27
N THR A 162 27.83 -18.64 -11.57
CA THR A 162 27.80 -19.98 -12.15
C THR A 162 29.19 -20.63 -12.03
N ALA A 163 29.25 -21.79 -11.36
CA ALA A 163 30.47 -22.58 -11.24
C ALA A 163 30.83 -23.29 -12.56
N PRO A 164 32.13 -23.53 -12.86
CA PRO A 164 32.54 -24.17 -14.10
C PRO A 164 32.29 -25.68 -14.07
N ALA A 165 31.94 -26.22 -15.24
CA ALA A 165 31.71 -27.63 -15.47
C ALA A 165 33.00 -28.44 -15.33
N VAL A 166 32.97 -29.50 -14.50
CA VAL A 166 34.01 -30.54 -14.43
C VAL A 166 33.44 -31.83 -15.04
N GLY A 167 34.21 -32.41 -15.95
CA GLY A 167 33.88 -33.60 -16.74
C GLY A 167 33.86 -34.92 -15.96
N PRO A 168 33.49 -36.03 -16.63
CA PRO A 168 32.88 -37.19 -15.97
C PRO A 168 33.91 -38.26 -15.57
N SER A 169 33.76 -38.84 -14.38
CA SER A 169 34.12 -40.24 -14.17
C SER A 169 33.37 -40.86 -12.96
N LEU A 170 32.56 -41.85 -13.30
CA LEU A 170 32.27 -43.10 -12.59
C LEU A 170 32.53 -43.16 -11.07
N ILE A 171 31.50 -42.94 -10.25
CA ILE A 171 31.18 -43.84 -9.11
C ILE A 171 29.66 -44.01 -9.03
N ALA A 172 29.24 -45.24 -9.25
CA ALA A 172 27.85 -45.68 -9.18
C ALA A 172 27.36 -45.85 -7.73
N THR A 173 26.04 -45.70 -7.57
CA THR A 173 25.18 -46.33 -6.53
C THR A 173 25.07 -45.75 -5.11
N SER A 174 25.47 -44.51 -4.84
CA SER A 174 24.99 -43.75 -3.65
C SER A 174 24.43 -42.35 -3.95
N ALA A 175 24.55 -41.87 -5.20
CA ALA A 175 24.15 -40.52 -5.58
C ALA A 175 22.64 -40.33 -5.83
N ILE A 176 21.89 -41.40 -6.10
CA ILE A 176 20.45 -41.29 -6.43
C ILE A 176 19.64 -40.85 -5.20
N SER A 177 19.97 -41.34 -4.01
CA SER A 177 19.27 -40.96 -2.78
C SER A 177 19.57 -39.50 -2.36
N ALA A 178 20.80 -39.02 -2.57
CA ALA A 178 21.19 -37.65 -2.24
C ALA A 178 20.64 -36.62 -3.23
N VAL A 179 20.57 -36.96 -4.53
CA VAL A 179 19.96 -36.10 -5.55
C VAL A 179 18.45 -36.07 -5.39
N VAL A 180 17.80 -37.23 -5.17
CA VAL A 180 16.35 -37.27 -4.92
C VAL A 180 15.99 -36.58 -3.61
N GLY A 181 16.77 -36.77 -2.55
CA GLY A 181 16.60 -36.06 -1.27
C GLY A 181 16.76 -34.56 -1.40
N SER A 182 17.77 -34.08 -2.16
CA SER A 182 17.99 -32.65 -2.42
C SER A 182 16.91 -32.05 -3.33
N PHE A 183 16.42 -32.80 -4.32
CA PHE A 183 15.30 -32.36 -5.16
C PHE A 183 14.00 -32.31 -4.36
N LEU A 184 13.77 -33.25 -3.43
CA LEU A 184 12.61 -33.24 -2.55
C LEU A 184 12.68 -32.11 -1.53
N THR A 185 13.84 -31.83 -0.92
CA THR A 185 13.98 -30.69 -0.01
C THR A 185 13.93 -29.35 -0.74
N MET A 186 14.49 -29.26 -1.96
CA MET A 186 14.37 -28.06 -2.79
C MET A 186 12.93 -27.87 -3.28
N ALA A 187 12.25 -28.92 -3.75
CA ALA A 187 10.85 -28.85 -4.15
C ALA A 187 9.93 -28.56 -2.96
N LEU A 188 10.19 -29.14 -1.78
CA LEU A 188 9.46 -28.84 -0.55
C LEU A 188 9.76 -27.41 -0.08
N GLY A 189 11.00 -26.94 -0.19
CA GLY A 189 11.42 -25.57 0.08
C GLY A 189 10.71 -24.59 -0.84
N LEU A 190 10.67 -24.87 -2.16
CA LEU A 190 9.94 -24.09 -3.16
C LEU A 190 8.43 -24.15 -2.91
N LEU A 191 7.89 -25.30 -2.50
CA LEU A 191 6.48 -25.46 -2.17
C LEU A 191 6.10 -24.71 -0.90
N VAL A 192 6.97 -24.67 0.11
CA VAL A 192 6.80 -23.91 1.34
C VAL A 192 6.95 -22.42 1.06
N LEU A 193 7.93 -22.01 0.25
CA LEU A 193 8.11 -20.62 -0.19
C LEU A 193 6.92 -20.13 -1.02
N THR A 194 6.44 -20.92 -1.98
CA THR A 194 5.25 -20.61 -2.77
C THR A 194 3.97 -20.66 -1.94
N ARG A 195 3.88 -21.54 -0.92
CA ARG A 195 2.77 -21.49 0.06
C ARG A 195 2.83 -20.27 0.97
N ARG A 196 4.03 -19.85 1.40
CA ARG A 196 4.23 -18.65 2.23
C ARG A 196 4.03 -17.37 1.42
N ARG A 197 4.30 -17.39 0.11
CA ARG A 197 4.01 -16.30 -0.84
C ARG A 197 2.57 -16.30 -1.37
N ARG A 198 1.77 -17.34 -1.11
CA ARG A 198 0.35 -17.37 -1.48
C ARG A 198 -0.43 -16.51 -0.50
N GLY A 199 -1.14 -15.52 -1.03
CA GLY A 199 -1.91 -14.55 -0.27
C GLY A 199 -2.85 -15.17 0.78
N GLY A 200 -3.11 -14.41 1.83
CA GLY A 200 -3.96 -14.80 2.95
C GLY A 200 -5.38 -14.25 2.83
N PRO A 201 -6.29 -14.66 3.74
CA PRO A 201 -7.60 -14.03 3.88
C PRO A 201 -7.46 -12.55 4.29
N LEU A 202 -8.47 -11.75 4.00
CA LEU A 202 -8.41 -10.29 4.17
C LEU A 202 -8.13 -9.89 5.63
N ASN A 203 -8.76 -10.58 6.59
CA ASN A 203 -8.57 -10.34 8.01
C ASN A 203 -7.12 -10.56 8.47
N LYS A 204 -6.44 -11.57 7.91
CA LYS A 204 -5.05 -11.86 8.24
C LYS A 204 -4.13 -10.78 7.68
N LEU A 205 -4.38 -10.34 6.44
CA LEU A 205 -3.62 -9.25 5.83
C LEU A 205 -3.79 -7.96 6.63
N ALA A 206 -5.03 -7.63 6.99
CA ALA A 206 -5.34 -6.50 7.87
C ALA A 206 -4.57 -6.58 9.20
N ALA A 207 -4.56 -7.75 9.87
CA ALA A 207 -3.86 -7.90 11.14
C ALA A 207 -2.33 -7.76 11.01
N SER A 208 -1.74 -8.21 9.90
CA SER A 208 -0.29 -8.22 9.71
C SER A 208 0.29 -6.94 9.08
N SER A 209 -0.55 -6.09 8.48
CA SER A 209 -0.12 -4.93 7.70
C SER A 209 -0.95 -3.68 8.04
N PRO A 210 -0.64 -2.99 9.16
CA PRO A 210 -1.27 -1.71 9.53
C PRO A 210 -1.19 -0.63 8.45
N GLU A 211 -0.12 -0.64 7.65
CA GLU A 211 0.08 0.28 6.53
C GLU A 211 -0.99 0.16 5.44
N LEU A 212 -1.67 -0.98 5.35
CA LEU A 212 -2.73 -1.23 4.38
C LEU A 212 -4.13 -0.90 4.91
N HIS A 213 -4.28 -0.56 6.20
CA HIS A 213 -5.59 -0.29 6.82
C HIS A 213 -6.41 0.76 6.08
N PRO A 214 -5.86 1.92 5.66
CA PRO A 214 -6.64 2.91 4.90
C PRO A 214 -7.15 2.39 3.56
N ALA A 215 -6.29 1.67 2.82
CA ALA A 215 -6.64 1.09 1.53
C ALA A 215 -7.72 0.00 1.68
N ILE A 216 -7.59 -0.87 2.68
CA ILE A 216 -8.58 -1.90 3.00
C ILE A 216 -9.91 -1.25 3.38
N ALA A 217 -9.89 -0.24 4.25
CA ALA A 217 -11.10 0.45 4.69
C ALA A 217 -11.83 1.12 3.50
N TYR A 218 -11.09 1.76 2.59
CA TYR A 218 -11.66 2.35 1.38
C TYR A 218 -12.30 1.29 0.46
N LEU A 219 -11.59 0.22 0.15
CA LEU A 219 -12.08 -0.83 -0.76
C LEU A 219 -13.29 -1.56 -0.20
N VAL A 220 -13.26 -1.86 1.11
CA VAL A 220 -14.41 -2.43 1.81
C VAL A 220 -15.55 -1.42 1.84
N GLY A 221 -15.27 -0.15 2.13
CA GLY A 221 -16.26 0.93 2.11
C GLY A 221 -16.99 1.04 0.77
N SER A 222 -16.26 1.05 -0.36
CA SER A 222 -16.85 1.08 -1.70
C SER A 222 -17.71 -0.16 -1.99
N LEU A 223 -17.18 -1.37 -1.74
CA LEU A 223 -17.95 -2.62 -1.92
C LEU A 223 -19.24 -2.61 -1.09
N ARG A 224 -19.14 -2.17 0.18
CA ARG A 224 -20.29 -2.08 1.07
C ARG A 224 -21.29 -1.04 0.59
N HIS A 225 -20.84 0.16 0.26
CA HIS A 225 -21.71 1.26 -0.13
C HIS A 225 -22.43 0.94 -1.44
N GLU A 226 -21.69 0.67 -2.51
CA GLU A 226 -22.23 0.54 -3.86
C GLU A 226 -23.02 -0.76 -4.05
N LEU A 227 -22.48 -1.90 -3.64
CA LEU A 227 -23.08 -3.20 -3.93
C LEU A 227 -23.93 -3.71 -2.76
N LEU A 228 -23.37 -3.82 -1.56
CA LEU A 228 -24.06 -4.50 -0.46
C LEU A 228 -25.19 -3.67 0.14
N LYS A 229 -25.02 -2.35 0.31
CA LYS A 229 -26.05 -1.47 0.88
C LYS A 229 -27.01 -0.99 -0.20
N HIS A 230 -26.48 -0.33 -1.23
CA HIS A 230 -27.33 0.32 -2.22
C HIS A 230 -28.07 -0.66 -3.11
N ARG A 231 -27.44 -1.74 -3.58
CA ARG A 231 -28.12 -2.69 -4.48
C ARG A 231 -28.82 -3.81 -3.73
N VAL A 232 -28.07 -4.56 -2.93
CA VAL A 232 -28.60 -5.75 -2.24
C VAL A 232 -29.41 -5.34 -1.01
N GLY A 233 -28.87 -4.49 -0.15
CA GLY A 233 -29.48 -4.08 1.12
C GLY A 233 -30.84 -3.40 0.92
N ALA A 234 -30.94 -2.52 -0.07
CA ALA A 234 -32.14 -1.74 -0.38
C ALA A 234 -33.39 -2.58 -0.72
N VAL A 235 -33.25 -3.86 -1.09
CA VAL A 235 -34.40 -4.74 -1.39
C VAL A 235 -34.87 -5.56 -0.18
N GLY A 236 -34.28 -5.35 1.00
CA GLY A 236 -34.57 -6.15 2.20
C GLY A 236 -36.05 -6.24 2.57
N ASP A 237 -36.75 -5.11 2.65
CA ASP A 237 -38.17 -5.07 3.03
C ASP A 237 -39.05 -5.78 1.98
N ALA A 238 -38.73 -5.62 0.70
CA ALA A 238 -39.44 -6.28 -0.38
C ALA A 238 -39.22 -7.81 -0.38
N ILE A 239 -38.00 -8.26 -0.04
CA ILE A 239 -37.69 -9.69 0.14
C ILE A 239 -38.47 -10.27 1.33
N GLN A 240 -38.56 -9.55 2.45
CA GLN A 240 -39.36 -9.98 3.59
C GLN A 240 -40.85 -10.07 3.25
N ALA A 241 -41.39 -9.08 2.52
CA ALA A 241 -42.78 -9.09 2.05
C ALA A 241 -43.06 -10.27 1.10
N LEU A 242 -42.11 -10.59 0.22
CA LEU A 242 -42.15 -11.76 -0.65
C LEU A 242 -42.24 -13.06 0.16
N GLY A 243 -41.41 -13.18 1.21
CA GLY A 243 -41.39 -14.34 2.10
C GLY A 243 -42.69 -14.61 2.86
N ARG A 244 -43.51 -13.58 3.06
CA ARG A 244 -44.82 -13.69 3.70
C ARG A 244 -45.96 -13.91 2.70
N GLY A 245 -45.65 -14.08 1.41
CA GLY A 245 -46.65 -14.19 0.35
C GLY A 245 -47.40 -12.89 0.05
N GLY A 246 -46.91 -11.75 0.53
CA GLY A 246 -47.59 -10.45 0.48
C GLY A 246 -46.95 -9.42 -0.45
N ALA A 247 -45.97 -9.81 -1.28
CA ALA A 247 -45.32 -8.87 -2.19
C ALA A 247 -46.26 -8.38 -3.29
N THR A 248 -46.34 -7.06 -3.41
CA THR A 248 -47.07 -6.35 -4.48
C THR A 248 -46.28 -6.37 -5.80
N ASP A 249 -46.95 -6.15 -6.93
CA ASP A 249 -46.29 -6.01 -8.24
C ASP A 249 -45.25 -4.88 -8.27
N ALA A 250 -45.52 -3.78 -7.56
CA ALA A 250 -44.59 -2.66 -7.43
C ALA A 250 -43.31 -3.08 -6.68
N GLN A 251 -43.44 -3.88 -5.61
CA GLN A 251 -42.29 -4.41 -4.88
C GLN A 251 -41.48 -5.41 -5.73
N LEU A 252 -42.14 -6.27 -6.51
CA LEU A 252 -41.45 -7.19 -7.43
C LEU A 252 -40.67 -6.42 -8.51
N THR A 253 -41.31 -5.41 -9.11
CA THR A 253 -40.67 -4.53 -10.11
C THR A 253 -39.49 -3.77 -9.50
N PHE A 254 -39.63 -3.30 -8.26
CA PHE A 254 -38.54 -2.64 -7.52
C PHE A 254 -37.36 -3.59 -7.27
N VAL A 255 -37.62 -4.82 -6.80
CA VAL A 255 -36.58 -5.83 -6.58
C VAL A 255 -35.86 -6.14 -7.89
N GLU A 256 -36.60 -6.36 -8.97
CA GLU A 256 -36.05 -6.68 -10.27
C GLU A 256 -35.21 -5.53 -10.83
N GLY A 257 -35.73 -4.30 -10.78
CA GLY A 257 -35.01 -3.11 -11.21
C GLY A 257 -33.76 -2.83 -10.38
N ARG A 258 -33.78 -3.12 -9.07
CA ARG A 258 -32.62 -2.84 -8.20
C ARG A 258 -31.52 -3.89 -8.30
N LEU A 259 -31.90 -5.16 -8.38
CA LEU A 259 -30.94 -6.26 -8.47
C LEU A 259 -30.40 -6.42 -9.89
N PHE A 260 -31.25 -6.33 -10.92
CA PHE A 260 -30.87 -6.64 -12.30
C PHE A 260 -30.82 -5.42 -13.22
N GLY A 261 -31.32 -4.26 -12.78
CA GLY A 261 -31.15 -3.01 -13.54
C GLY A 261 -29.69 -2.55 -13.55
N GLY A 262 -29.23 -2.10 -14.72
CA GLY A 262 -27.87 -1.58 -14.90
C GLY A 262 -26.82 -2.68 -15.06
N GLU A 263 -25.66 -2.49 -14.43
CA GLU A 263 -24.56 -3.46 -14.52
C GLU A 263 -24.93 -4.79 -13.81
N PRO A 264 -24.66 -5.97 -14.42
CA PRO A 264 -24.91 -7.26 -13.78
C PRO A 264 -24.19 -7.40 -12.43
N LEU A 265 -24.88 -7.93 -11.40
CA LEU A 265 -24.33 -8.07 -10.04
C LEU A 265 -22.99 -8.82 -9.99
N MET A 266 -22.86 -9.89 -10.78
CA MET A 266 -21.62 -10.68 -10.82
C MET A 266 -20.46 -9.91 -11.48
N SER A 267 -20.74 -9.02 -12.44
CA SER A 267 -19.73 -8.14 -13.04
C SER A 267 -19.23 -7.14 -12.00
N SER A 268 -20.15 -6.42 -11.36
CA SER A 268 -19.85 -5.45 -10.30
C SER A 268 -19.08 -6.09 -9.13
N TRP A 269 -19.49 -7.30 -8.69
CA TRP A 269 -18.75 -8.06 -7.67
C TRP A 269 -17.30 -8.34 -8.09
N LYS A 270 -17.09 -8.87 -9.30
CA LYS A 270 -15.74 -9.15 -9.82
C LYS A 270 -14.90 -7.89 -9.97
N ALA A 271 -15.49 -6.78 -10.39
CA ALA A 271 -14.81 -5.49 -10.50
C ALA A 271 -14.31 -4.99 -9.12
N HIS A 272 -15.12 -5.14 -8.07
CA HIS A 272 -14.64 -4.86 -6.71
C HIS A 272 -13.50 -5.82 -6.32
N LEU A 273 -13.64 -7.14 -6.50
CA LEU A 273 -12.55 -8.08 -6.17
C LEU A 273 -11.25 -7.79 -6.92
N ALA A 274 -11.33 -7.44 -8.20
CA ALA A 274 -10.17 -7.02 -8.99
C ALA A 274 -9.55 -5.72 -8.46
N SER A 275 -10.34 -4.82 -7.89
CA SER A 275 -9.84 -3.60 -7.24
C SER A 275 -9.09 -3.91 -5.94
N PHE A 276 -9.55 -4.90 -5.16
CA PHE A 276 -8.80 -5.44 -4.02
C PHE A 276 -7.46 -6.05 -4.46
N GLU A 277 -7.47 -6.91 -5.48
CA GLU A 277 -6.25 -7.56 -5.99
C GLU A 277 -5.24 -6.53 -6.53
N ARG A 278 -5.70 -5.50 -7.24
CA ARG A 278 -4.83 -4.41 -7.75
C ARG A 278 -4.21 -3.56 -6.64
N ALA A 279 -5.01 -3.20 -5.64
CA ALA A 279 -4.54 -2.28 -4.58
C ALA A 279 -3.69 -2.99 -3.50
N LEU A 280 -3.99 -4.25 -3.19
CA LEU A 280 -3.36 -4.98 -2.08
C LEU A 280 -2.34 -6.02 -2.56
N GLY A 281 -2.28 -6.27 -3.88
CA GLY A 281 -1.30 -7.11 -4.54
C GLY A 281 -1.38 -8.60 -4.17
N TYR A 282 -0.29 -9.32 -4.40
CA TYR A 282 -0.19 -10.78 -4.26
C TYR A 282 -0.37 -11.30 -2.81
N ARG A 283 -0.35 -10.40 -1.81
CA ARG A 283 -0.51 -10.75 -0.39
C ARG A 283 -1.96 -11.12 -0.03
N LEU A 284 -2.91 -10.76 -0.89
CA LEU A 284 -4.33 -11.07 -0.71
C LEU A 284 -4.76 -12.22 -1.63
N ASP A 285 -5.53 -13.16 -1.08
CA ASP A 285 -6.22 -14.19 -1.88
C ASP A 285 -7.69 -14.31 -1.44
N LEU A 286 -8.54 -13.44 -2.00
CA LEU A 286 -9.98 -13.44 -1.72
C LEU A 286 -10.68 -14.70 -2.22
N ARG A 287 -10.10 -15.40 -3.21
CA ARG A 287 -10.64 -16.67 -3.71
C ARG A 287 -10.49 -17.78 -2.68
N ARG A 288 -9.53 -17.68 -1.76
CA ARG A 288 -9.40 -18.61 -0.64
C ARG A 288 -10.18 -18.19 0.59
N ASP A 289 -10.46 -16.90 0.73
CA ASP A 289 -11.26 -16.37 1.81
C ASP A 289 -12.65 -17.03 1.83
N ARG A 290 -13.02 -17.59 2.99
CA ARG A 290 -14.26 -18.33 3.15
C ARG A 290 -15.48 -17.41 3.06
N GLN A 291 -15.38 -16.21 3.61
CA GLN A 291 -16.50 -15.26 3.64
C GLN A 291 -16.78 -14.73 2.24
N PHE A 292 -15.75 -14.30 1.51
CA PHE A 292 -15.87 -13.83 0.12
C PHE A 292 -16.41 -14.92 -0.81
N ARG A 293 -15.91 -16.16 -0.73
CA ARG A 293 -16.47 -17.28 -1.51
C ARG A 293 -17.94 -17.59 -1.20
N ARG A 294 -18.38 -17.33 0.04
CA ARG A 294 -19.77 -17.54 0.42
C ARG A 294 -20.66 -16.43 -0.15
N ALA A 295 -20.19 -15.19 -0.09
CA ALA A 295 -20.84 -14.03 -0.70
C ALA A 295 -20.91 -14.15 -2.23
N GLU A 296 -19.82 -14.52 -2.90
CA GLU A 296 -19.78 -14.75 -4.35
C GLU A 296 -20.83 -15.79 -4.78
N ARG A 297 -20.96 -16.90 -4.04
CA ARG A 297 -21.98 -17.92 -4.30
C ARG A 297 -23.40 -17.40 -4.10
N ALA A 298 -23.62 -16.55 -3.10
CA ALA A 298 -24.91 -15.90 -2.89
C ALA A 298 -25.26 -14.94 -4.05
N ILE A 299 -24.29 -14.13 -4.49
CA ILE A 299 -24.46 -13.24 -5.64
C ILE A 299 -24.74 -14.04 -6.91
N ALA A 300 -24.00 -15.12 -7.17
CA ALA A 300 -24.23 -16.00 -8.32
C ALA A 300 -25.65 -16.59 -8.32
N ARG A 301 -26.15 -16.99 -7.14
CA ARG A 301 -27.51 -17.49 -6.99
C ARG A 301 -28.55 -16.42 -7.27
N ILE A 302 -28.34 -15.18 -6.80
CA ILE A 302 -29.23 -14.05 -7.08
C ILE A 302 -29.21 -13.73 -8.58
N SER A 303 -28.03 -13.64 -9.21
CA SER A 303 -27.88 -13.41 -10.65
C SER A 303 -28.64 -14.45 -11.48
N ALA A 304 -28.66 -15.72 -11.07
CA ALA A 304 -29.40 -16.78 -11.75
C ALA A 304 -30.94 -16.69 -11.62
N LEU A 305 -31.47 -15.72 -10.86
CA LEU A 305 -32.90 -15.45 -10.75
C LEU A 305 -33.40 -14.38 -11.74
N GLU A 306 -32.51 -13.80 -12.55
CA GLU A 306 -32.88 -12.79 -13.55
C GLU A 306 -34.00 -13.30 -14.47
N GLY A 307 -35.05 -12.49 -14.65
CA GLY A 307 -36.24 -12.84 -15.43
C GLY A 307 -37.14 -13.93 -14.83
N ARG A 308 -36.76 -14.55 -13.70
CA ARG A 308 -37.58 -15.51 -12.95
C ARG A 308 -38.42 -14.84 -11.86
N ILE A 309 -37.99 -13.66 -11.40
CA ILE A 309 -38.74 -12.83 -10.44
C ILE A 309 -40.06 -12.36 -11.06
N ALA A 310 -40.02 -11.78 -12.27
CA ALA A 310 -41.23 -11.39 -13.00
C ALA A 310 -42.23 -12.54 -13.21
N LYS A 311 -41.71 -13.78 -13.37
CA LYS A 311 -42.51 -14.99 -13.56
C LYS A 311 -43.08 -15.57 -12.27
N ARG A 312 -42.78 -14.97 -11.10
CA ARG A 312 -43.26 -15.39 -9.78
C ARG A 312 -43.02 -16.89 -9.48
N GLU A 313 -41.87 -17.41 -9.92
CA GLU A 313 -41.56 -18.82 -9.69
C GLU A 313 -41.38 -19.12 -8.19
N ALA A 314 -42.00 -20.21 -7.70
CA ALA A 314 -42.04 -20.57 -6.28
C ALA A 314 -40.67 -20.83 -5.63
N SER A 315 -39.61 -20.97 -6.43
CA SER A 315 -38.23 -21.14 -5.92
C SER A 315 -37.49 -19.82 -5.69
N VAL A 316 -37.95 -18.71 -6.29
CA VAL A 316 -37.28 -17.40 -6.24
C VAL A 316 -37.17 -16.89 -4.82
N GLU A 317 -38.28 -16.92 -4.08
CA GLU A 317 -38.34 -16.42 -2.71
C GLU A 317 -37.32 -17.09 -1.81
N ARG A 318 -37.32 -18.43 -1.76
CA ARG A 318 -36.39 -19.19 -0.93
C ARG A 318 -34.93 -18.90 -1.28
N VAL A 319 -34.59 -18.85 -2.57
CA VAL A 319 -33.21 -18.62 -3.01
C VAL A 319 -32.77 -17.19 -2.71
N LEU A 320 -33.66 -16.22 -2.91
CA LEU A 320 -33.40 -14.80 -2.69
C LEU A 320 -33.22 -14.50 -1.20
N SER A 321 -34.13 -14.97 -0.33
CA SER A 321 -34.04 -14.78 1.12
C SER A 321 -32.77 -15.40 1.71
N GLN A 322 -32.46 -16.66 1.36
CA GLN A 322 -31.24 -17.32 1.84
C GLN A 322 -29.96 -16.63 1.37
N SER A 323 -29.94 -16.14 0.12
CA SER A 323 -28.77 -15.45 -0.42
C SER A 323 -28.61 -14.05 0.20
N TYR A 324 -29.72 -13.37 0.46
CA TYR A 324 -29.76 -12.07 1.13
C TYR A 324 -29.24 -12.15 2.57
N GLU A 325 -29.69 -13.13 3.36
CA GLU A 325 -29.18 -13.34 4.73
C GLU A 325 -27.65 -13.56 4.76
N VAL A 326 -27.13 -14.31 3.79
CA VAL A 326 -25.68 -14.52 3.65
C VAL A 326 -24.95 -13.21 3.37
N LEU A 327 -25.49 -12.36 2.51
CA LEU A 327 -24.88 -11.08 2.14
C LEU A 327 -24.99 -10.04 3.25
N GLN A 328 -26.09 -10.01 3.99
CA GLN A 328 -26.20 -9.18 5.19
C GLN A 328 -25.20 -9.60 6.27
N ALA A 329 -25.06 -10.90 6.53
CA ALA A 329 -24.07 -11.38 7.48
C ALA A 329 -22.65 -11.01 7.03
N PHE A 330 -22.37 -11.08 5.73
CA PHE A 330 -21.10 -10.65 5.17
C PHE A 330 -20.87 -9.13 5.31
N ASP A 331 -21.88 -8.29 5.04
CA ASP A 331 -21.77 -6.83 5.23
C ASP A 331 -21.46 -6.48 6.69
N ARG A 332 -22.12 -7.13 7.66
CA ARG A 332 -21.84 -6.92 9.08
C ARG A 332 -20.40 -7.28 9.47
N GLU A 333 -19.87 -8.37 8.92
CA GLU A 333 -18.48 -8.77 9.18
C GLU A 333 -17.48 -7.78 8.55
N LEU A 334 -17.76 -7.29 7.35
CA LEU A 334 -16.98 -6.22 6.73
C LEU A 334 -17.09 -4.90 7.51
N ALA A 335 -18.26 -4.58 8.05
CA ALA A 335 -18.47 -3.41 8.90
C ALA A 335 -17.59 -3.46 10.15
N LYS A 336 -17.63 -4.59 10.85
CA LYS A 336 -16.77 -4.83 12.02
C LYS A 336 -15.30 -4.70 11.64
N LEU A 337 -14.88 -5.29 10.52
CA LEU A 337 -13.50 -5.17 10.06
C LEU A 337 -13.10 -3.70 9.90
N VAL A 338 -13.84 -2.91 9.12
CA VAL A 338 -13.51 -1.49 8.91
C VAL A 338 -13.48 -0.72 10.22
N HIS A 339 -14.45 -0.97 11.10
CA HIS A 339 -14.51 -0.32 12.40
C HIS A 339 -13.24 -0.54 13.23
N HIS A 340 -12.72 -1.77 13.26
CA HIS A 340 -11.46 -2.09 13.97
C HIS A 340 -10.21 -1.54 13.27
N LEU A 341 -10.26 -1.31 11.95
CA LEU A 341 -9.11 -0.75 11.23
C LEU A 341 -8.95 0.74 11.48
N VAL A 342 -10.07 1.47 11.53
CA VAL A 342 -10.08 2.94 11.69
C VAL A 342 -9.76 3.33 13.15
N ARG A 343 -9.99 2.45 14.11
CA ARG A 343 -9.73 2.72 15.53
C ARG A 343 -8.33 2.31 15.95
N THR A 344 -7.65 3.20 16.67
CA THR A 344 -6.37 2.90 17.32
C THR A 344 -6.51 3.06 18.81
N ARG A 345 -6.15 1.99 19.53
CA ARG A 345 -5.98 2.01 20.97
C ARG A 345 -4.74 2.83 21.35
N VAL A 346 -4.94 3.80 22.23
CA VAL A 346 -3.91 4.63 22.84
C VAL A 346 -3.64 4.09 24.23
N ASP A 347 -2.46 3.50 24.41
CA ASP A 347 -1.98 2.98 25.68
C ASP A 347 -0.48 3.21 25.84
N LEU A 348 0.05 2.84 27.01
CA LEU A 348 1.48 2.98 27.29
C LEU A 348 2.34 2.22 26.28
N GLU A 349 1.93 1.03 25.84
CA GLU A 349 2.68 0.22 24.86
C GLU A 349 2.81 0.94 23.51
N LEU A 350 1.74 1.57 23.02
CA LEU A 350 1.81 2.40 21.82
C LEU A 350 2.83 3.54 21.98
N LEU A 351 2.76 4.29 23.09
CA LEU A 351 3.62 5.45 23.31
C LEU A 351 5.09 5.05 23.44
N GLU A 352 5.38 4.00 24.23
CA GLU A 352 6.72 3.43 24.38
C GLU A 352 7.27 2.95 23.05
N GLY A 353 6.46 2.23 22.27
CA GLY A 353 6.85 1.76 20.94
C GLY A 353 7.20 2.91 19.99
N VAL A 354 6.40 3.98 19.98
CA VAL A 354 6.68 5.16 19.14
C VAL A 354 7.96 5.88 19.59
N VAL A 355 8.15 6.06 20.90
CA VAL A 355 9.37 6.68 21.44
C VAL A 355 10.60 5.84 21.08
N ALA A 356 10.54 4.52 21.27
CA ALA A 356 11.63 3.61 20.93
C ALA A 356 11.98 3.69 19.44
N ASP A 357 10.98 3.69 18.57
CA ASP A 357 11.18 3.86 17.13
C ASP A 357 11.88 5.18 16.80
N VAL A 358 11.46 6.31 17.39
CA VAL A 358 12.10 7.61 17.17
C VAL A 358 13.54 7.59 17.68
N ARG A 359 13.79 7.00 18.85
CA ARG A 359 15.14 6.88 19.41
C ARG A 359 16.06 5.96 18.60
N GLY A 360 15.48 5.04 17.81
CA GLY A 360 16.21 4.20 16.85
C GLY A 360 16.59 4.94 15.55
N GLU A 361 16.03 6.12 15.29
CA GLU A 361 16.40 6.92 14.13
C GLU A 361 17.77 7.58 14.32
N TYR A 362 18.55 7.72 13.24
CA TYR A 362 19.92 8.21 13.30
C TYR A 362 20.05 9.56 14.04
N ALA A 363 19.38 10.62 13.60
CA ALA A 363 19.57 11.95 14.19
C ALA A 363 19.07 12.05 15.65
N PRO A 364 17.86 11.58 16.02
CA PRO A 364 17.42 11.56 17.42
C PRO A 364 18.29 10.67 18.32
N SER A 365 18.85 9.56 17.82
CA SER A 365 19.71 8.67 18.61
C SER A 365 20.99 9.35 19.12
N LEU A 366 21.49 10.34 18.38
CA LEU A 366 22.68 11.12 18.73
C LEU A 366 22.43 12.16 19.84
N VAL A 367 21.16 12.42 20.18
CA VAL A 367 20.82 13.37 21.25
C VAL A 367 20.86 12.65 22.59
N GLU A 368 21.79 13.06 23.45
CA GLU A 368 21.83 12.65 24.86
C GLU A 368 20.72 13.36 25.65
N LEU A 369 19.76 12.58 26.14
CA LEU A 369 18.66 13.04 26.98
C LEU A 369 18.97 12.74 28.45
N ASP A 370 18.73 13.72 29.32
CA ASP A 370 18.83 13.51 30.77
C ASP A 370 17.68 12.66 31.29
N THR A 371 16.48 12.84 30.71
CA THR A 371 15.28 12.09 31.11
C THR A 371 14.28 12.03 29.96
N ILE A 372 13.64 10.87 29.80
CA ILE A 372 12.44 10.70 28.99
C ILE A 372 11.35 10.06 29.85
N GLU A 373 10.23 10.75 30.00
CA GLU A 373 9.08 10.27 30.77
C GLU A 373 7.94 9.90 29.81
N ILE A 374 7.33 8.74 30.01
CA ILE A 374 6.24 8.25 29.18
C ILE A 374 5.10 7.85 30.10
N ASN A 375 3.98 8.55 30.01
CA ASN A 375 2.78 8.31 30.80
C ASN A 375 1.63 7.97 29.85
N GLY A 376 1.07 6.77 30.01
CA GLY A 376 -0.14 6.36 29.32
C GLY A 376 -1.40 6.91 30.00
N PRO A 377 -2.56 6.80 29.35
CA PRO A 377 -3.82 7.18 29.99
C PRO A 377 -4.16 6.23 31.14
N ASP A 378 -4.89 6.74 32.14
CA ASP A 378 -5.34 5.97 33.32
C ASP A 378 -6.32 4.83 32.96
N GLU A 379 -6.96 4.94 31.80
CA GLU A 379 -7.91 3.97 31.27
C GLU A 379 -7.56 3.60 29.82
N ILE A 380 -8.18 2.54 29.30
CA ILE A 380 -8.01 2.17 27.88
C ILE A 380 -8.84 3.13 27.03
N VAL A 381 -8.17 3.77 26.08
CA VAL A 381 -8.77 4.79 25.22
C VAL A 381 -8.57 4.40 23.76
N GLU A 382 -9.59 4.61 22.93
CA GLU A 382 -9.49 4.45 21.49
C GLU A 382 -9.78 5.79 20.81
N VAL A 383 -9.14 6.03 19.66
CA VAL A 383 -9.40 7.18 18.78
C VAL A 383 -9.68 6.67 17.37
N GLU A 384 -10.56 7.37 16.63
CA GLU A 384 -10.92 7.02 15.24
C GLU A 384 -9.85 7.51 14.24
N VAL A 385 -8.62 7.06 14.44
CA VAL A 385 -7.45 7.37 13.60
C VAL A 385 -6.77 6.08 13.20
N PHE A 386 -6.42 5.91 11.91
CA PHE A 386 -5.63 4.75 11.49
C PHE A 386 -4.28 4.70 12.22
N ARG A 387 -3.87 3.52 12.68
CA ARG A 387 -2.64 3.35 13.46
C ARG A 387 -1.41 3.94 12.78
N VAL A 388 -1.29 3.76 11.46
CA VAL A 388 -0.18 4.29 10.67
C VAL A 388 -0.11 5.82 10.73
N ASP A 389 -1.26 6.49 10.66
CA ASP A 389 -1.34 7.95 10.69
C ASP A 389 -1.08 8.47 12.11
N LEU A 390 -1.63 7.81 13.14
CA LEU A 390 -1.37 8.18 14.53
C LEU A 390 0.12 8.03 14.90
N VAL A 391 0.74 6.91 14.51
CA VAL A 391 2.18 6.67 14.70
C VAL A 391 2.99 7.72 13.94
N LEU A 392 2.62 8.04 12.70
CA LEU A 392 3.30 9.09 11.93
C LEU A 392 3.22 10.44 12.63
N ILE A 393 2.04 10.82 13.13
CA ILE A 393 1.82 12.07 13.86
C ILE A 393 2.74 12.12 15.09
N LEU A 394 2.68 11.10 15.93
CA LEU A 394 3.44 11.03 17.18
C LEU A 394 4.96 11.00 16.93
N LYS A 395 5.44 10.19 15.96
CA LYS A 395 6.86 10.16 15.58
C LYS A 395 7.37 11.54 15.22
N ASN A 396 6.62 12.29 14.40
CA ASN A 396 7.05 13.61 13.98
C ASN A 396 7.10 14.61 15.14
N VAL A 397 6.11 14.60 16.04
CA VAL A 397 6.12 15.50 17.20
C VAL A 397 7.24 15.15 18.18
N ILE A 398 7.40 13.87 18.53
CA ILE A 398 8.45 13.40 19.45
C ILE A 398 9.84 13.64 18.86
N ARG A 399 10.06 13.34 17.57
CA ARG A 399 11.32 13.61 16.88
C ARG A 399 11.69 15.09 16.96
N ASN A 400 10.73 15.99 16.71
CA ASN A 400 10.98 17.42 16.79
C ASN A 400 11.36 17.86 18.20
N ALA A 401 10.68 17.34 19.23
CA ALA A 401 11.00 17.62 20.63
C ALA A 401 12.42 17.15 20.99
N VAL A 402 12.78 15.91 20.64
CA VAL A 402 14.12 15.34 20.89
C VAL A 402 15.22 16.15 20.20
N LEU A 403 15.03 16.48 18.92
CA LEU A 403 16.02 17.26 18.17
C LEU A 403 16.13 18.70 18.72
N ALA A 404 15.03 19.29 19.20
CA ALA A 404 15.02 20.63 19.76
C ALA A 404 15.81 20.71 21.09
N VAL A 405 15.65 19.73 21.98
CA VAL A 405 16.43 19.69 23.24
C VAL A 405 17.90 19.37 23.00
N GLY A 406 18.23 18.64 21.93
CA GLY A 406 19.62 18.40 21.53
C GLY A 406 20.39 19.68 21.14
N ARG A 407 19.67 20.76 20.80
CA ARG A 407 20.26 22.07 20.47
C ARG A 407 20.34 23.01 21.67
N THR A 408 19.89 22.60 22.85
CA THR A 408 19.89 23.43 24.05
C THR A 408 20.81 22.88 25.12
N ASP A 409 21.12 23.73 26.10
CA ASP A 409 21.83 23.33 27.31
C ASP A 409 20.97 22.39 28.16
N ALA A 410 21.65 21.66 29.06
CA ALA A 410 20.97 20.83 30.04
C ALA A 410 20.08 21.68 30.98
N PRO A 411 18.96 21.14 31.48
CA PRO A 411 18.52 19.75 31.34
C PRO A 411 17.78 19.50 30.01
N ARG A 412 18.13 18.42 29.30
CA ARG A 412 17.53 17.93 28.06
C ARG A 412 16.50 16.86 28.37
N ARG A 413 15.26 17.29 28.64
CA ARG A 413 14.18 16.40 29.07
C ARG A 413 13.03 16.43 28.08
N VAL A 414 12.43 15.27 27.87
CA VAL A 414 11.21 15.10 27.07
C VAL A 414 10.20 14.33 27.91
N SER A 415 8.92 14.71 27.87
CA SER A 415 7.83 13.87 28.36
C SER A 415 6.80 13.63 27.26
N VAL A 416 6.21 12.44 27.25
CA VAL A 416 5.10 12.05 26.39
C VAL A 416 3.97 11.56 27.30
N ASP A 417 2.80 12.14 27.14
CA ASP A 417 1.68 11.97 28.06
C ASP A 417 0.38 11.81 27.27
N ALA A 418 -0.48 10.90 27.71
CA ALA A 418 -1.81 10.71 27.15
C ALA A 418 -2.86 10.83 28.24
N ARG A 419 -3.85 11.69 28.03
CA ARG A 419 -4.91 11.96 29.02
C ARG A 419 -6.26 12.14 28.33
N VAL A 420 -7.34 11.87 29.05
CA VAL A 420 -8.71 12.09 28.57
C VAL A 420 -9.32 13.24 29.36
N GLU A 421 -9.97 14.17 28.68
CA GLU A 421 -10.78 15.21 29.31
C GLU A 421 -12.19 15.19 28.75
N LEU A 422 -13.18 15.40 29.61
CA LEU A 422 -14.57 15.59 29.23
C LEU A 422 -14.81 17.09 28.99
N GLU A 423 -15.14 17.46 27.76
CA GLU A 423 -15.52 18.83 27.42
C GLU A 423 -16.93 19.17 27.92
N ALA A 424 -17.22 20.46 28.04
CA ALA A 424 -18.54 20.95 28.47
C ALA A 424 -19.69 20.52 27.51
N THR A 425 -19.36 20.12 26.28
CA THR A 425 -20.28 19.55 25.29
C THR A 425 -20.71 18.12 25.63
N GLY A 426 -20.04 17.46 26.58
CA GLY A 426 -20.23 16.05 26.90
C GLY A 426 -19.37 15.09 26.05
N GLU A 427 -18.49 15.63 25.20
CA GLU A 427 -17.56 14.85 24.37
C GLU A 427 -16.27 14.58 25.14
N GLU A 428 -15.76 13.35 25.04
CA GLU A 428 -14.46 12.99 25.61
C GLU A 428 -13.35 13.21 24.59
N ILE A 429 -12.33 13.99 24.97
CA ILE A 429 -11.20 14.35 24.14
C ILE A 429 -9.94 13.68 24.67
N VAL A 430 -9.23 13.02 23.78
CA VAL A 430 -7.94 12.38 24.03
C VAL A 430 -6.83 13.37 23.67
N PHE A 431 -6.08 13.80 24.68
CA PHE A 431 -4.90 14.65 24.52
C PHE A 431 -3.64 13.79 24.54
N LEU A 432 -2.83 13.94 23.50
CA LEU A 432 -1.49 13.38 23.37
C LEU A 432 -0.50 14.55 23.45
N THR A 433 0.15 14.73 24.58
CA THR A 433 1.00 15.87 24.86
C THR A 433 2.47 15.46 24.89
N VAL A 434 3.30 16.14 24.12
CA VAL A 434 4.75 16.04 24.16
C VAL A 434 5.31 17.32 24.75
N ARG A 435 6.05 17.23 25.86
CA ARG A 435 6.69 18.39 26.50
C ARG A 435 8.20 18.29 26.39
N ASP A 436 8.87 19.42 26.25
CA ASP A 436 10.31 19.48 26.16
C ASP A 436 10.89 20.74 26.81
N THR A 437 12.18 20.69 27.15
CA THR A 437 12.91 21.79 27.80
C THR A 437 13.59 22.75 26.83
N SER A 438 13.35 22.61 25.51
CA SER A 438 13.98 23.48 24.53
C SER A 438 13.35 24.87 24.58
N THR A 439 14.22 25.89 24.69
CA THR A 439 13.85 27.31 24.64
C THR A 439 13.51 27.78 23.22
N GLU A 440 13.68 26.92 22.22
CA GLU A 440 13.29 27.18 20.84
C GLU A 440 11.75 27.30 20.74
N GLN A 441 11.28 28.48 20.32
CA GLN A 441 9.85 28.75 20.16
C GLN A 441 9.33 28.16 18.85
N LEU A 442 8.25 27.38 18.93
CA LEU A 442 7.42 27.04 17.78
C LEU A 442 6.33 28.11 17.65
N SER A 443 6.35 28.90 16.58
CA SER A 443 5.22 29.78 16.25
C SER A 443 4.11 28.97 15.55
N ARG A 444 2.84 29.32 15.73
CA ARG A 444 1.72 28.70 15.00
C ARG A 444 1.91 28.81 13.48
N GLU A 445 2.40 29.95 13.01
CA GLU A 445 2.77 30.16 11.60
C GLU A 445 3.82 29.13 11.14
N SER A 446 4.83 28.81 11.95
CA SER A 446 5.83 27.79 11.60
C SER A 446 5.30 26.35 11.53
N ILE A 447 4.10 26.09 12.07
CA ILE A 447 3.43 24.78 12.03
C ILE A 447 2.59 24.64 10.75
N TYR A 448 1.91 25.72 10.34
CA TYR A 448 1.04 25.74 9.16
C TYR A 448 1.73 26.17 7.87
N ASP A 449 2.83 26.93 7.94
CA ASP A 449 3.58 27.48 6.79
C ASP A 449 4.72 26.54 6.31
N ARG A 450 4.96 25.43 7.03
CA ARG A 450 5.86 24.37 6.56
C ARG A 450 5.17 23.57 5.46
N ARG A 451 5.82 23.48 4.29
CA ARG A 451 5.37 22.72 3.10
C ARG A 451 4.75 21.38 3.53
N VAL A 452 3.56 21.09 2.99
CA VAL A 452 2.71 19.90 3.25
C VAL A 452 3.48 18.57 3.15
N ASP A 453 4.63 18.58 2.49
CA ASP A 453 5.44 17.42 2.17
C ASP A 453 6.40 16.99 3.30
N ARG A 454 6.60 17.75 4.40
CA ARG A 454 7.53 17.37 5.49
C ARG A 454 7.15 17.82 6.91
N GLY A 455 7.54 16.99 7.88
CA GLY A 455 7.53 17.33 9.32
C GLY A 455 6.13 17.62 9.84
N LEU A 456 5.92 18.80 10.43
CA LEU A 456 4.64 19.23 10.99
C LEU A 456 3.56 19.51 9.94
N GLY A 457 3.93 19.75 8.67
CA GLY A 457 2.96 19.87 7.56
C GLY A 457 2.24 18.55 7.25
N LEU A 458 2.93 17.41 7.44
CA LEU A 458 2.30 16.09 7.35
C LEU A 458 1.38 15.84 8.55
N VAL A 459 1.76 16.34 9.73
CA VAL A 459 0.96 16.23 10.96
C VAL A 459 -0.35 17.00 10.79
N THR A 460 -0.32 18.25 10.34
CA THR A 460 -1.53 19.06 10.15
C THR A 460 -2.45 18.46 9.08
N ALA A 461 -1.90 17.98 7.96
CA ALA A 461 -2.67 17.29 6.93
C ALA A 461 -3.34 16.00 7.43
N ALA A 462 -2.64 15.20 8.25
CA ALA A 462 -3.20 14.01 8.87
C ALA A 462 -4.28 14.37 9.90
N LEU A 463 -4.03 15.36 10.76
CA LEU A 463 -5.01 15.80 11.77
C LEU A 463 -6.31 16.30 11.16
N THR A 464 -6.24 17.04 10.05
CA THR A 464 -7.42 17.54 9.34
C THR A 464 -8.33 16.42 8.84
N ARG A 465 -7.78 15.22 8.56
CA ARG A 465 -8.56 14.06 8.10
C ARG A 465 -9.42 13.45 9.21
N TYR A 466 -9.04 13.65 10.48
CA TYR A 466 -9.66 12.99 11.64
C TYR A 466 -10.29 13.99 12.61
N ASP A 467 -10.59 15.20 12.14
CA ASP A 467 -11.08 16.30 12.97
C ASP A 467 -10.21 16.57 14.21
N GLY A 468 -8.92 16.25 14.10
CA GLY A 468 -7.93 16.46 15.14
C GLY A 468 -7.34 17.87 15.07
N ALA A 469 -6.75 18.30 16.19
CA ALA A 469 -6.06 19.59 16.24
C ALA A 469 -4.70 19.47 16.94
N ILE A 470 -3.84 20.46 16.67
CA ILE A 470 -2.54 20.61 17.30
C ILE A 470 -2.43 21.98 17.94
N GLU A 471 -1.99 22.00 19.19
CA GLU A 471 -1.83 23.20 19.99
C GLU A 471 -0.41 23.22 20.56
N VAL A 472 0.18 24.42 20.60
CA VAL A 472 1.51 24.64 21.20
C VAL A 472 1.36 25.66 22.31
N GLU A 473 1.81 25.26 23.48
CA GLU A 473 1.68 26.01 24.71
C GLU A 473 3.02 26.06 25.45
N ARG A 474 3.16 27.02 26.36
CA ARG A 474 4.26 26.95 27.33
C ARG A 474 3.97 25.84 28.30
N ALA A 475 4.94 24.95 28.48
CA ALA A 475 4.79 23.90 29.47
C ALA A 475 4.99 24.47 30.89
N GLY A 476 4.25 23.93 31.86
CA GLY A 476 4.54 24.10 33.28
C GLY A 476 5.52 23.03 33.79
N LEU A 477 5.78 23.04 35.10
CA LEU A 477 6.48 21.94 35.80
C LEU A 477 7.93 21.68 35.34
N GLY A 478 8.65 22.72 34.93
CA GLY A 478 10.07 22.61 34.56
C GLY A 478 10.33 22.16 33.11
N TYR A 479 9.29 22.08 32.29
CA TYR A 479 9.39 22.05 30.84
C TYR A 479 9.15 23.47 30.29
N GLU A 480 9.68 23.76 29.11
CA GLU A 480 9.53 25.09 28.48
C GLU A 480 8.40 25.11 27.46
N LYS A 481 8.20 23.99 26.75
CA LYS A 481 7.25 23.89 25.63
C LYS A 481 6.43 22.61 25.72
N ALA A 482 5.15 22.69 25.39
CA ALA A 482 4.24 21.56 25.23
C ALA A 482 3.58 21.62 23.84
N VAL A 483 3.58 20.50 23.14
CA VAL A 483 2.83 20.29 21.90
C VAL A 483 1.76 19.25 22.18
N SER A 484 0.50 19.68 22.16
CA SER A 484 -0.67 18.84 22.44
C SER A 484 -1.41 18.55 21.15
N ILE A 485 -1.67 17.28 20.90
CA ILE A 485 -2.55 16.82 19.82
C ILE A 485 -3.84 16.34 20.47
N ARG A 486 -4.98 16.70 19.90
CA ARG A 486 -6.29 16.27 20.39
C ARG A 486 -7.09 15.51 19.34
N PHE A 487 -7.76 14.45 19.79
CA PHE A 487 -8.72 13.65 19.02
C PHE A 487 -9.96 13.38 19.86
N PHE A 488 -11.11 13.15 19.22
CA PHE A 488 -12.28 12.64 19.92
C PHE A 488 -12.05 11.17 20.34
N ARG A 489 -12.47 10.82 21.55
CA ARG A 489 -12.50 9.42 21.99
C ARG A 489 -13.54 8.68 21.14
N ALA A 490 -13.12 7.54 20.59
CA ALA A 490 -14.03 6.60 19.98
C ALA A 490 -14.83 5.92 21.10
N LEU A 491 -16.11 6.27 21.21
CA LEU A 491 -17.04 5.55 22.06
C LEU A 491 -17.59 4.34 21.29
N ASP A 492 -17.85 3.24 22.00
CA ASP A 492 -18.60 2.12 21.45
C ASP A 492 -20.04 2.58 21.20
N GLY A 493 -20.28 3.13 20.00
CA GLY A 493 -21.63 3.27 19.50
C GLY A 493 -22.24 1.88 19.36
N GLU A 494 -23.43 1.68 19.92
CA GLU A 494 -24.23 0.48 19.66
C GLU A 494 -24.30 0.27 18.14
N VAL A 495 -23.63 -0.78 17.67
CA VAL A 495 -23.68 -1.19 16.27
C VAL A 495 -25.08 -1.77 16.03
N GLU A 496 -26.03 -0.93 15.60
CA GLU A 496 -27.32 -1.39 15.04
C GLU A 496 -27.13 -2.17 13.73
#